data_AF-A0A0B8QT23-F1
#
_entry.id   AF-A0A0B8QT23-F1
#
_cell.length_a   1.000
_cell.length_b   1.000
_cell.length_c   1.000
_cell.angle_alpha   90.00
_cell.angle_beta   90.00
_cell.angle_gamma   90.00
#
_symmetry.space_group_name_H-M   'P 1'
#
loop_
_entity.id
_entity.type
_entity.pdbx_description
1 polymer ?
#
loop_
_entity_poly.entity_id
_entity_poly.type
_entity_poly.pdbx_seq_one_letter_code
_entity_poly.pdbx_strand_id
1 'polypeptide(L)'
;MEWPGEINGQFSIVPQRHNFSFVTTKLGFVGIQHGEELFSSGMNEHGLSAEALALAGAQFAEEGNGDIRSGDVVAYVLSQAKSVMKLSRY
;
A
#
# COMPACT_ATOMS: atom_id res chain seq x y z
N MET A 1 6.58 13.41 1.10
CA MET A 1 6.60 12.73 2.41
C MET A 1 7.40 13.57 3.37
N GLU A 2 6.85 13.87 4.55
CA GLU A 2 7.58 14.57 5.61
C GLU A 2 7.98 13.55 6.67
N TRP A 3 9.28 13.38 6.87
CA TRP A 3 9.86 12.47 7.87
C TRP A 3 11.15 13.07 8.41
N PRO A 4 11.46 12.96 9.72
CA PRO A 4 12.65 13.58 10.32
C PRO A 4 13.99 12.92 9.91
N GLY A 5 14.02 12.11 8.85
CA GLY A 5 15.22 11.43 8.35
C GLY A 5 15.04 10.87 6.94
N GLU A 6 16.04 10.14 6.44
CA GLU A 6 15.98 9.43 5.16
C GLU A 6 15.25 8.09 5.32
N ILE A 7 14.41 7.76 4.34
CA ILE A 7 13.59 6.53 4.32
C ILE A 7 13.84 5.69 3.07
N ASN A 8 14.90 6.00 2.32
CA ASN A 8 15.38 5.29 1.14
C ASN A 8 14.26 5.02 0.13
N GLY A 9 13.45 6.04 -0.15
CA GLY A 9 12.35 5.94 -1.09
C GLY A 9 12.85 5.66 -2.51
N GLN A 10 12.31 4.62 -3.16
CA GLN A 10 12.61 4.27 -4.55
C GLN A 10 11.34 4.13 -5.36
N PHE A 11 11.40 4.49 -6.64
CA PHE A 11 10.33 4.16 -7.57
C PHE A 11 10.37 2.67 -7.90
N SER A 12 9.25 2.00 -7.70
CA SER A 12 9.10 0.59 -8.01
C SER A 12 7.92 0.34 -8.93
N ILE A 13 8.10 -0.63 -9.83
CA ILE A 13 7.07 -1.14 -10.72
C ILE A 13 6.71 -2.54 -10.24
N VAL A 14 5.45 -2.75 -9.87
CA VAL A 14 4.93 -4.02 -9.39
C VAL A 14 4.03 -4.62 -10.46
N PRO A 15 4.39 -5.78 -11.04
CA PRO A 15 3.56 -6.43 -12.06
C PRO A 15 2.34 -7.11 -11.44
N GLN A 16 1.38 -7.47 -12.28
CA GLN A 16 0.30 -8.40 -11.91
C GLN A 16 0.89 -9.76 -11.53
N ARG A 17 0.21 -10.48 -10.62
CA ARG A 17 0.61 -11.80 -10.09
C ARG A 17 1.94 -11.79 -9.33
N HIS A 18 2.40 -10.61 -8.88
CA HIS A 18 3.49 -10.51 -7.91
C HIS A 18 3.00 -11.03 -6.55
N ASN A 19 3.86 -11.77 -5.84
CA ASN A 19 3.54 -12.32 -4.53
C ASN A 19 4.18 -11.47 -3.44
N PHE A 20 3.35 -10.70 -2.73
CA PHE A 20 3.74 -10.15 -1.44
C PHE A 20 3.45 -11.16 -0.33
N SER A 21 4.06 -10.96 0.84
CA SER A 21 3.77 -11.74 2.05
C SER A 21 2.28 -11.71 2.44
N PHE A 22 1.55 -10.65 2.08
CA PHE A 22 0.14 -10.44 2.44
C PHE A 22 -0.86 -10.64 1.28
N VAL A 23 -0.43 -10.62 0.02
CA VAL A 23 -1.35 -10.76 -1.13
C VAL A 23 -0.64 -11.10 -2.43
N THR A 24 -1.30 -11.85 -3.32
CA THR A 24 -0.93 -11.92 -4.74
C THR A 24 -1.66 -10.81 -5.52
N THR A 25 -0.90 -10.00 -6.26
CA THR A 25 -1.45 -8.83 -6.96
C THR A 25 -2.39 -9.26 -8.11
N LYS A 26 -3.57 -8.63 -8.20
CA LYS A 26 -4.47 -8.77 -9.37
C LYS A 26 -4.21 -7.69 -10.41
N LEU A 27 -3.73 -6.54 -9.95
CA LEU A 27 -3.46 -5.34 -10.73
C LEU A 27 -2.00 -4.94 -10.57
N GLY A 28 -1.40 -4.45 -11.64
CA GLY A 28 -0.07 -3.84 -11.61
C GLY A 28 -0.14 -2.39 -11.12
N PHE A 29 0.92 -1.92 -10.47
CA PHE A 29 1.03 -0.53 -10.01
C PHE A 29 2.48 -0.03 -9.98
N VAL A 30 2.61 1.29 -9.93
CA VAL A 30 3.88 1.98 -9.67
C VAL A 30 3.76 2.74 -8.35
N GLY A 31 4.84 2.87 -7.60
CA GLY A 31 4.80 3.56 -6.32
C GLY A 31 6.17 3.88 -5.71
N ILE A 32 6.16 4.62 -4.60
CA ILE A 32 7.34 4.90 -3.80
C ILE A 32 7.46 3.81 -2.73
N GLN A 33 8.48 2.97 -2.86
CA GLN A 33 8.80 1.85 -1.99
C GLN A 33 9.88 2.22 -0.98
N HIS A 34 9.77 1.65 0.23
CA HIS A 34 10.73 1.74 1.31
C HIS A 34 11.10 0.33 1.79
N GLY A 35 12.35 -0.09 1.61
CA GLY A 35 12.75 -1.47 1.94
C GLY A 35 12.09 -2.49 1.00
N GLU A 36 11.54 -3.59 1.53
CA GLU A 36 11.10 -4.73 0.69
C GLU A 36 9.65 -4.66 0.20
N GLU A 37 8.67 -4.32 1.06
CA GLU A 37 7.24 -4.40 0.70
C GLU A 37 6.42 -3.17 1.12
N LEU A 38 7.03 -2.17 1.78
CA LEU A 38 6.32 -0.99 2.26
C LEU A 38 6.22 0.05 1.15
N PHE A 39 5.00 0.49 0.84
CA PHE A 39 4.72 1.55 -0.12
C PHE A 39 4.06 2.74 0.57
N SER A 40 4.63 3.93 0.41
CA SER A 40 4.03 5.17 0.93
C SER A 40 3.03 5.80 -0.04
N SER A 41 3.22 5.58 -1.33
CA SER A 41 2.37 6.15 -2.37
C SER A 41 2.39 5.32 -3.65
N GLY A 42 1.39 5.50 -4.50
CA GLY A 42 1.39 4.91 -5.84
C GLY A 42 0.10 5.08 -6.62
N MET A 43 0.12 4.54 -7.83
CA MET A 43 -1.02 4.50 -8.74
C MET A 43 -1.02 3.19 -9.52
N ASN A 44 -2.20 2.58 -9.66
CA ASN A 44 -2.34 1.35 -10.42
C ASN A 44 -2.73 1.57 -11.88
N GLU A 45 -2.74 0.49 -12.67
CA GLU A 45 -3.07 0.50 -14.11
C GLU A 45 -4.50 0.97 -14.45
N HIS A 46 -5.35 1.17 -13.44
CA HIS A 46 -6.71 1.73 -13.60
C HIS A 46 -6.81 3.20 -13.15
N GLY A 47 -5.71 3.84 -12.78
CA GLY A 47 -5.68 5.23 -12.35
C GLY A 47 -6.15 5.45 -10.91
N LEU A 48 -6.33 4.39 -10.11
CA LEU A 48 -6.53 4.52 -8.68
C LEU A 48 -5.21 4.91 -8.03
N SER A 49 -5.17 6.04 -7.34
CA SER A 49 -4.04 6.48 -6.52
C SER A 49 -4.30 6.20 -5.03
N ALA A 50 -3.23 5.96 -4.29
CA ALA A 50 -3.26 5.76 -2.84
C ALA A 50 -2.01 6.36 -2.20
N GLU A 51 -2.17 6.94 -1.01
CA GLU A 51 -1.14 7.66 -0.26
C GLU A 51 -1.29 7.31 1.23
N ALA A 52 -0.20 6.99 1.90
CA ALA A 52 -0.13 6.83 3.35
C ALA A 52 0.48 8.08 4.00
N LEU A 53 -0.29 8.72 4.88
CA LEU A 53 0.13 9.88 5.66
C LEU A 53 0.23 9.51 7.14
N ALA A 54 1.20 10.10 7.84
CA ALA A 54 1.39 9.85 9.26
C ALA A 54 0.19 10.38 10.07
N LEU A 55 -0.36 9.53 10.94
CA LEU A 55 -1.43 9.88 11.87
C LEU A 55 -1.04 9.41 13.27
N ALA A 56 -0.47 10.31 14.08
CA ALA A 56 0.11 9.98 15.39
C ALA A 56 -0.89 9.32 16.36
N GLY A 57 -2.20 9.59 16.21
CA GLY A 57 -3.26 9.01 17.02
C GLY A 57 -3.95 7.80 16.41
N ALA A 58 -3.40 7.19 15.36
CA ALA A 58 -3.99 6.01 14.76
C ALA A 58 -4.03 4.84 15.76
N GLN A 59 -5.16 4.15 15.81
CA GLN A 59 -5.34 2.94 16.62
C GLN A 59 -5.53 1.76 15.68
N PHE A 60 -4.81 0.68 15.96
CA PHE A 60 -4.88 -0.57 15.20
C PHE A 60 -5.26 -1.70 16.13
N ALA A 61 -5.69 -2.82 15.56
CA ALA A 61 -5.86 -4.05 16.32
C ALA A 61 -4.53 -4.47 16.96
N GLU A 62 -4.61 -5.19 18.08
CA GLU A 62 -3.43 -5.81 18.69
C GLU A 62 -2.77 -6.81 17.72
N GLU A 63 -1.50 -7.10 17.94
CA GLU A 63 -0.74 -8.06 17.13
C GLU A 63 -1.43 -9.44 17.12
N GLY A 64 -1.55 -10.03 15.92
CA GLY A 64 -2.24 -11.30 15.71
C GLY A 64 -3.76 -11.20 15.55
N ASN A 65 -4.37 -10.02 15.78
CA ASN A 65 -5.82 -9.81 15.67
C ASN A 65 -6.25 -9.02 14.43
N GLY A 66 -5.32 -8.58 13.57
CA GLY A 66 -5.61 -7.86 12.34
C GLY A 66 -5.37 -8.71 11.08
N ASP A 67 -6.12 -8.42 10.01
CA ASP A 67 -6.01 -9.14 8.73
C ASP A 67 -4.75 -8.74 7.92
N ILE A 68 -4.25 -7.51 8.15
CA ILE A 68 -3.12 -6.92 7.40
C ILE A 68 -2.40 -5.88 8.26
N ARG A 69 -1.09 -5.68 8.04
CA ARG A 69 -0.32 -4.61 8.70
C ARG A 69 -0.70 -3.26 8.07
N SER A 70 -0.72 -2.20 8.88
CA SER A 70 -1.03 -0.85 8.40
C SER A 70 -0.12 -0.36 7.28
N GLY A 71 1.16 -0.75 7.29
CA GLY A 71 2.13 -0.43 6.23
C GLY A 71 1.83 -1.08 4.88
N ASP A 72 1.09 -2.19 4.84
CA ASP A 72 0.82 -2.93 3.60
C ASP A 72 -0.44 -2.43 2.88
N VAL A 73 -1.24 -1.56 3.53
CA VAL A 73 -2.56 -1.14 3.05
C VAL A 73 -2.50 -0.47 1.67
N VAL A 74 -1.49 0.36 1.42
CA VAL A 74 -1.31 1.04 0.12
C VAL A 74 -1.14 0.03 -1.01
N ALA A 75 -0.20 -0.90 -0.86
CA ALA A 75 0.06 -1.94 -1.85
C ALA A 75 -1.13 -2.90 -2.00
N TYR A 76 -1.81 -3.24 -0.90
CA TYR A 76 -3.02 -4.07 -0.94
C TYR A 76 -4.13 -3.39 -1.76
N VAL A 77 -4.46 -2.14 -1.46
CA VAL A 77 -5.51 -1.38 -2.18
C VAL A 77 -5.18 -1.28 -3.66
N LEU A 78 -3.97 -0.83 -4.00
CA LEU A 78 -3.55 -0.65 -5.39
C LEU A 78 -3.56 -1.96 -6.17
N SER A 79 -3.25 -3.09 -5.53
CA SER A 79 -3.21 -4.40 -6.18
C SER A 79 -4.57 -5.08 -6.36
N GLN A 80 -5.61 -4.64 -5.62
CA GLN A 80 -6.91 -5.33 -5.58
C GLN A 80 -8.10 -4.48 -6.09
N ALA A 81 -8.02 -3.16 -6.01
CA ALA A 81 -9.12 -2.24 -6.32
C ALA A 81 -8.89 -1.46 -7.61
N LYS A 82 -9.93 -1.34 -8.45
CA LYS A 82 -9.89 -0.55 -9.70
C LYS A 82 -10.32 0.90 -9.49
N SER A 83 -11.07 1.18 -8.42
CA SER A 83 -11.66 2.48 -8.12
C SER A 83 -12.06 2.56 -6.65
N VAL A 84 -12.27 3.79 -6.17
CA VAL A 84 -12.73 4.09 -4.81
C VAL A 84 -14.10 3.48 -4.49
N MET A 85 -15.00 3.37 -5.47
CA MET A 85 -16.33 2.75 -5.27
C MET A 85 -16.26 1.30 -4.82
N LYS A 86 -15.17 0.59 -5.13
CA LYS A 86 -14.95 -0.79 -4.67
C LYS A 86 -14.44 -0.84 -3.22
N LEU A 87 -13.84 0.25 -2.72
CA LEU A 87 -13.27 0.32 -1.37
C LEU A 87 -14.34 0.60 -0.30
N SER A 88 -15.37 1.40 -0.59
CA SER A 88 -16.37 1.86 0.39
C SER A 88 -17.44 0.83 0.79
N ARG A 89 -17.27 -0.45 0.44
CA ARG A 89 -18.21 -1.54 0.79
C ARG A 89 -17.73 -2.43 1.94
N TYR A 90 -16.69 -2.00 2.64
CA TYR A 90 -16.19 -2.56 3.90
C TYR A 90 -16.19 -1.45 4.95
#